data_AF-A0A2N2DA26-F1
#
_entry.id   AF-A0A2N2DA26-F1
#
_cell.length_a   1.000
_cell.length_b   1.000
_cell.length_c   1.000
_cell.angle_alpha   90.00
_cell.angle_beta   90.00
_cell.angle_gamma   90.00
#
_symmetry.space_group_name_H-M   'P 1'
#
loop_
_entity.id
_entity.type
_entity.pdbx_description
1 polymer ?
#
loop_
_entity_poly.entity_id
_entity_poly.type
_entity_poly.pdbx_seq_one_letter_code
_entity_poly.pdbx_strand_id
1 'polypeptide(L)'
;ASVFDPQFGSPVTLMGQFYYFLGLVYFFIINGHHSLLAAFAASFRIIPTGLQTLGELTLWKVMELFFWMFILSFQIALPLVVTLLLMDISLGLISKTVPQLQVFMVGLPLKIGVGMAVVIFILPLLGGVFENIFSRMITDMFNLMRTF
;
A
#
# COMPACT_ATOMS: atom_id res chain seq x y z
N ALA A 1 12.14 -10.05 11.90
CA ALA A 1 13.34 -9.26 11.61
C ALA A 1 12.99 -8.21 10.56
N SER A 2 13.37 -6.95 10.78
CA SER A 2 13.31 -5.90 9.79
C SER A 2 14.56 -5.93 8.92
N VAL A 3 14.40 -5.67 7.62
CA VAL A 3 15.51 -5.55 6.67
C VAL A 3 15.92 -4.09 6.67
N PHE A 4 17.21 -3.81 6.83
CA PHE A 4 17.73 -2.45 6.73
C PHE A 4 17.63 -1.98 5.27
N ASP A 5 16.88 -0.92 5.02
CA ASP A 5 16.76 -0.32 3.70
C ASP A 5 17.67 0.94 3.63
N PRO A 6 18.77 0.90 2.87
CA PRO A 6 19.69 2.02 2.75
C PRO A 6 19.08 3.21 1.99
N GLN A 7 17.95 3.02 1.32
CA GLN A 7 17.25 4.06 0.55
C GLN A 7 16.42 4.97 1.47
N PHE A 8 15.79 4.39 2.51
CA PHE A 8 14.99 5.12 3.50
C PHE A 8 15.67 5.30 4.86
N GLY A 9 16.85 4.71 5.06
CA GLY A 9 17.61 4.78 6.32
C GLY A 9 16.87 4.18 7.51
N SER A 10 15.87 3.33 7.26
CA SER A 10 14.95 2.81 8.28
C SER A 10 14.73 1.30 8.08
N PRO A 11 14.54 0.52 9.16
CA PRO A 11 14.16 -0.87 9.08
C PRO A 11 12.78 -1.06 8.42
N VAL A 12 12.75 -1.71 7.26
CA VAL A 12 11.53 -2.05 6.51
C VAL A 12 11.12 -3.49 6.82
N THR A 13 9.82 -3.76 6.84
CA THR A 13 9.33 -5.14 7.01
C THR A 13 9.52 -5.93 5.72
N LEU A 14 9.78 -7.24 5.83
CA LEU A 14 9.92 -8.12 4.66
C LEU A 14 8.68 -8.06 3.75
N MET A 15 7.48 -8.01 4.35
CA MET A 15 6.23 -7.88 3.59
C MET A 15 6.09 -6.50 2.93
N GLY A 16 6.48 -5.42 3.60
CA GLY A 16 6.50 -4.09 2.99
C GLY A 16 7.39 -4.04 1.75
N GLN A 17 8.58 -4.64 1.84
CA GLN A 17 9.49 -4.74 0.70
C GLN A 17 8.92 -5.62 -0.43
N PHE A 18 8.27 -6.74 -0.09
CA PHE A 18 7.58 -7.58 -1.08
C PHE A 18 6.50 -6.79 -1.85
N TYR A 19 5.62 -6.08 -1.15
CA TYR A 19 4.59 -5.25 -1.78
C TYR A 19 5.17 -4.11 -2.61
N TYR A 20 6.29 -3.52 -2.19
CA TYR A 20 7.01 -2.51 -2.95
C TYR A 20 7.49 -3.06 -4.31
N PHE A 21 8.20 -4.19 -4.32
CA PHE A 21 8.67 -4.80 -5.56
C PHE A 21 7.51 -5.26 -6.44
N LEU A 22 6.45 -5.80 -5.84
CA LEU A 22 5.27 -6.22 -6.57
C LEU A 22 4.56 -5.03 -7.25
N GLY A 23 4.40 -3.91 -6.54
CA GLY A 23 3.87 -2.66 -7.11
C GLY A 23 4.77 -2.10 -8.22
N LEU A 24 6.10 -2.19 -8.05
CA LEU A 24 7.08 -1.78 -9.06
C LEU A 24 6.95 -2.64 -10.34
N VAL A 25 6.83 -3.96 -10.21
CA VAL A 25 6.60 -4.86 -11.35
C VAL A 25 5.31 -4.47 -12.08
N TYR A 26 4.20 -4.27 -11.35
CA TYR A 26 2.93 -3.84 -11.94
C TYR A 26 3.05 -2.48 -12.66
N PHE A 27 3.78 -1.53 -12.08
CA PHE A 27 4.04 -0.23 -12.68
C PHE A 27 4.74 -0.35 -14.04
N PHE A 28 5.69 -1.29 -14.18
CA PHE A 28 6.32 -1.56 -15.47
C PHE A 28 5.40 -2.30 -16.45
N ILE A 29 4.61 -3.27 -15.99
CA ILE A 29 3.66 -4.03 -16.83
C ILE A 29 2.69 -3.10 -17.55
N ILE A 30 2.16 -2.09 -16.85
CA ILE A 30 1.19 -1.14 -17.43
C ILE A 30 1.85 0.05 -18.15
N ASN A 31 3.18 0.04 -18.33
CA ASN A 31 3.96 1.17 -18.86
C ASN A 31 3.77 2.48 -18.07
N GLY A 32 3.55 2.41 -16.75
CA GLY A 32 3.29 3.58 -15.91
C GLY A 32 4.39 4.65 -15.98
N HIS A 33 5.64 4.23 -16.22
CA HIS A 33 6.77 5.13 -16.42
C HIS A 33 6.64 5.99 -17.69
N HIS A 34 6.07 5.47 -18.79
CA HIS A 34 5.80 6.27 -19.99
C HIS A 34 4.74 7.34 -19.70
N SER A 35 3.67 6.96 -18.99
CA SER A 35 2.62 7.89 -18.58
C SER A 35 3.15 8.99 -17.63
N LEU A 36 4.05 8.63 -16.72
CA LEU A 36 4.71 9.59 -15.83
C LEU A 36 5.57 10.61 -16.61
N LEU A 37 6.37 10.14 -17.57
CA LEU A 37 7.17 11.01 -18.43
C LEU A 37 6.30 11.93 -19.30
N ALA A 38 5.20 11.41 -19.83
CA ALA A 38 4.23 12.20 -20.59
C ALA A 38 3.58 13.29 -19.72
N ALA A 39 3.18 12.95 -18.48
CA ALA A 39 2.64 13.93 -17.53
C ALA A 39 3.68 15.00 -17.16
N PHE A 40 4.94 14.61 -16.98
CA PHE A 40 6.04 15.55 -16.72
C PHE A 40 6.25 16.51 -17.90
N ALA A 41 6.28 16.01 -19.14
CA ALA A 41 6.39 16.86 -20.32
C ALA A 41 5.18 17.82 -20.47
N ALA A 42 3.98 17.36 -20.13
CA ALA A 42 2.76 18.18 -20.16
C ALA A 42 2.77 19.26 -19.07
N SER A 43 3.42 19.03 -17.94
CA SER A 43 3.50 20.00 -16.83
C SER A 43 4.06 21.35 -17.25
N PHE A 44 5.08 21.37 -18.11
CA PHE A 44 5.68 22.60 -18.65
C PHE A 44 4.74 23.44 -19.52
N ARG A 45 3.66 22.83 -20.03
CA ARG A 45 2.63 23.55 -20.79
C ARG A 45 1.46 23.99 -19.93
N ILE A 46 1.14 23.20 -18.90
CA ILE A 46 -0.03 23.41 -18.04
C ILE A 46 0.27 24.43 -16.94
N ILE A 47 1.47 24.36 -16.37
CA ILE A 47 1.92 25.27 -15.30
C ILE A 47 2.62 26.46 -15.98
N PRO A 48 2.04 27.68 -15.95
CA PRO A 48 2.68 28.86 -16.53
C PRO A 48 4.02 29.12 -15.84
N THR A 49 5.04 29.50 -16.60
CA THR A 49 6.32 29.95 -16.06
C THR A 49 6.16 31.32 -15.38
N GLY A 50 5.66 31.33 -14.14
CA GLY A 50 5.43 32.50 -13.31
C GLY A 50 5.41 32.15 -11.82
N LEU A 51 5.40 33.16 -10.94
CA LEU A 51 5.42 32.98 -9.48
C LEU A 51 4.05 32.52 -8.97
N GLN A 52 3.62 31.30 -9.31
CA GLN A 52 2.43 30.68 -8.73
C GLN A 52 2.79 30.09 -7.37
N THR A 53 2.19 30.65 -6.31
CA THR A 53 2.24 30.07 -4.97
C THR A 53 1.29 28.90 -4.88
N LEU A 54 1.63 27.88 -4.09
CA LEU A 54 0.71 26.80 -3.73
C LEU A 54 -0.59 27.39 -3.14
N GLY A 55 -1.67 27.37 -3.93
CA GLY A 55 -2.99 27.82 -3.49
C GLY A 55 -3.61 26.85 -2.49
N GLU A 56 -4.58 27.33 -1.71
CA GLU A 56 -5.34 26.52 -0.74
C GLU A 56 -6.01 25.30 -1.41
N LEU A 57 -6.46 25.45 -2.66
CA LEU A 57 -7.02 24.36 -3.48
C LEU A 57 -6.02 23.22 -3.73
N THR A 58 -4.75 23.54 -3.97
CA THR A 58 -3.69 22.54 -4.17
C THR A 58 -3.39 21.79 -2.88
N LEU A 59 -3.32 22.50 -1.74
CA LEU A 59 -3.14 21.87 -0.43
C LEU A 59 -4.31 20.93 -0.08
N TRP A 60 -5.54 21.36 -0.32
CA TRP A 60 -6.72 20.52 -0.11
C TRP A 60 -6.69 19.25 -0.96
N LYS A 61 -6.30 19.37 -2.23
CA LYS A 61 -6.20 18.21 -3.14
C LYS A 61 -5.13 17.22 -2.71
N VAL A 62 -3.98 17.71 -2.23
CA VAL A 62 -2.92 16.84 -1.67
C VAL A 62 -3.41 16.10 -0.42
N MET A 63 -4.15 16.77 0.47
CA MET A 63 -4.74 16.11 1.64
C MET A 63 -5.79 15.05 1.25
N GLU A 64 -6.62 15.33 0.26
CA GLU A 64 -7.59 14.36 -0.27
C GLU A 64 -6.88 13.11 -0.82
N LEU A 65 -5.79 13.30 -1.56
CA LEU A 65 -4.95 12.21 -2.08
C LEU A 65 -4.34 11.37 -0.96
N PHE A 66 -3.80 12.03 0.07
CA PHE A 66 -3.25 11.35 1.24
C PHE A 66 -4.30 10.48 1.93
N PHE A 67 -5.49 11.04 2.18
CA PHE A 67 -6.59 10.31 2.83
C PHE A 67 -7.05 9.12 1.99
N TRP A 68 -7.14 9.29 0.68
CA TRP A 68 -7.48 8.20 -0.23
C TRP A 68 -6.45 7.07 -0.21
N MET A 69 -5.15 7.40 -0.27
CA MET A 69 -4.06 6.41 -0.16
C MET A 69 -4.09 5.67 1.19
N PHE A 70 -4.38 6.39 2.28
CA PHE A 70 -4.49 5.80 3.61
C PHE A 70 -5.65 4.81 3.70
N ILE A 71 -6.84 5.18 3.24
CA ILE A 71 -8.01 4.28 3.19
C ILE A 71 -7.69 3.04 2.36
N LEU A 72 -7.10 3.22 1.17
CA LEU A 72 -6.81 2.12 0.27
C LEU A 72 -5.80 1.15 0.88
N SER A 73 -4.73 1.68 1.49
CA SER A 73 -3.73 0.86 2.19
C SER A 73 -4.36 0.07 3.35
N PHE A 74 -5.26 0.70 4.09
CA PHE A 74 -6.00 0.05 5.17
C PHE A 74 -6.92 -1.05 4.63
N GLN A 75 -7.65 -0.79 3.53
CA GLN A 75 -8.52 -1.77 2.87
C GLN A 75 -7.75 -3.01 2.38
N ILE A 76 -6.56 -2.82 1.82
CA ILE A 76 -5.69 -3.95 1.42
C ILE A 76 -5.24 -4.75 2.65
N ALA A 77 -4.92 -4.07 3.76
CA ALA A 77 -4.46 -4.73 4.98
C ALA A 77 -5.59 -5.44 5.76
N LEU A 78 -6.84 -4.97 5.63
CA LEU A 78 -7.98 -5.42 6.41
C LEU A 78 -8.17 -6.95 6.43
N PRO A 79 -8.20 -7.67 5.30
CA PRO A 79 -8.43 -9.11 5.32
C PRO A 79 -7.39 -9.88 6.14
N LEU A 80 -6.12 -9.45 6.06
CA LEU A 80 -5.03 -10.05 6.82
C LEU A 80 -5.14 -9.70 8.32
N VAL A 81 -5.38 -8.43 8.63
CA VAL A 81 -5.52 -7.96 10.02
C VAL A 81 -6.69 -8.66 10.72
N VAL A 82 -7.86 -8.73 10.07
CA VAL A 82 -9.05 -9.39 10.62
C VAL A 82 -8.79 -10.88 10.83
N THR A 83 -8.17 -11.55 9.87
CA THR A 83 -7.87 -12.99 9.99
C THR A 83 -6.93 -13.26 11.16
N LEU A 84 -5.84 -12.49 11.29
CA LEU A 84 -4.89 -12.65 12.40
C LEU A 84 -5.50 -12.28 13.75
N LEU A 85 -6.40 -11.29 13.79
CA LEU A 85 -7.12 -10.92 15.01
C LEU A 85 -8.08 -12.02 15.46
N LEU A 86 -8.86 -12.60 14.54
CA LEU A 86 -9.72 -13.75 14.84
C LEU A 86 -8.91 -14.96 15.33
N MET A 87 -7.72 -15.13 14.77
CA MET A 87 -6.80 -16.16 15.18
C MET A 87 -6.25 -15.93 16.59
N ASP A 88 -5.92 -14.69 16.94
CA ASP A 88 -5.52 -14.31 18.30
C ASP A 88 -6.62 -14.59 19.32
N ILE A 89 -7.87 -14.25 18.99
CA ILE A 89 -9.03 -14.56 19.82
C ILE A 89 -9.17 -16.09 19.98
N SER A 90 -9.05 -16.84 18.88
CA SER A 90 -9.17 -18.31 18.88
C SER A 90 -8.09 -18.97 19.75
N LEU A 91 -6.83 -18.56 19.58
CA LEU A 91 -5.71 -19.04 20.39
C LEU A 91 -5.86 -18.67 21.87
N GLY A 92 -6.37 -17.47 22.15
CA GLY A 92 -6.70 -17.02 23.51
C GLY A 92 -7.73 -17.92 24.17
N LEU A 93 -8.80 -18.30 23.46
CA LEU A 93 -9.81 -19.24 23.95
C LEU A 93 -9.21 -20.64 24.19
N ILE A 94 -8.39 -21.13 23.26
CA ILE A 94 -7.71 -22.43 23.39
C ILE A 94 -6.83 -22.45 24.64
N SER A 95 -6.08 -21.38 24.91
CA SER A 95 -5.20 -21.29 26.08
C SER A 95 -5.95 -21.47 27.41
N LYS A 96 -7.21 -21.00 27.47
CA LYS A 96 -8.09 -21.20 28.64
C LYS A 96 -8.59 -22.63 28.75
N THR A 97 -8.91 -23.27 27.63
CA THR A 97 -9.47 -24.64 27.60
C THR A 97 -8.43 -25.74 27.77
N VAL A 98 -7.22 -25.56 27.24
CA VAL A 98 -6.12 -26.53 27.29
C VAL A 98 -4.87 -25.81 27.84
N PRO A 99 -4.80 -25.54 29.15
CA PRO A 99 -3.73 -24.72 29.75
C PRO A 99 -2.34 -25.36 29.68
N GLN A 100 -2.27 -26.68 29.49
CA GLN A 100 -1.01 -27.41 29.26
C GLN A 100 -0.43 -27.17 27.85
N LEU A 101 -1.22 -26.63 26.91
CA LEU A 101 -0.75 -26.33 25.56
C LEU A 101 -0.01 -25.00 25.58
N GLN A 102 1.27 -25.02 25.18
CA GLN A 102 2.07 -23.82 25.01
C GLN A 102 1.61 -23.06 23.75
N VAL A 103 0.58 -22.23 23.91
CA VAL A 103 -0.09 -21.55 22.78
C VAL A 103 0.87 -20.68 21.97
N PHE A 104 1.91 -20.12 22.59
CA PHE A 104 2.95 -19.39 21.85
C PHE A 104 3.75 -20.28 20.88
N MET A 105 4.02 -21.53 21.26
CA MET A 105 4.78 -22.48 20.44
C MET A 105 3.98 -22.92 19.20
N VAL A 106 2.67 -23.09 19.34
CA VAL A 106 1.77 -23.51 18.24
C VAL A 106 1.24 -22.31 17.44
N GLY A 107 0.98 -21.20 18.11
CA GLY A 107 0.35 -20.02 17.54
C GLY A 107 1.22 -19.32 16.50
N LEU A 108 2.54 -19.24 16.70
CA LEU A 108 3.45 -18.60 15.76
C LEU A 108 3.50 -19.31 14.40
N PRO A 109 3.79 -20.64 14.32
CA PRO A 109 3.75 -21.37 13.06
C PRO A 109 2.40 -21.28 12.38
N LEU A 110 1.30 -21.38 13.14
CA LEU A 110 -0.04 -21.28 12.60
C LEU A 110 -0.29 -19.88 12.00
N LYS A 111 0.10 -18.81 12.71
CA LYS A 111 -0.07 -17.42 12.24
C LYS A 111 0.69 -17.16 10.95
N ILE A 112 1.91 -17.70 10.83
CA ILE A 112 2.71 -17.59 9.61
C ILE A 112 1.99 -18.32 8.46
N GLY A 113 1.55 -19.55 8.69
CA GLY A 113 0.86 -20.35 7.67
C GLY A 113 -0.44 -19.70 7.17
N VAL A 114 -1.29 -19.28 8.11
CA VAL A 114 -2.55 -18.59 7.78
C VAL A 114 -2.29 -17.24 7.12
N GLY A 115 -1.33 -16.46 7.65
CA GLY A 115 -0.97 -15.16 7.07
C GLY A 115 -0.46 -15.29 5.63
N MET A 116 0.40 -16.26 5.35
CA MET A 116 0.86 -16.54 3.97
C MET A 116 -0.29 -16.99 3.06
N ALA A 117 -1.18 -17.87 3.54
CA ALA A 117 -2.33 -18.30 2.76
C ALA A 117 -3.21 -17.11 2.37
N VAL A 118 -3.52 -16.23 3.32
CA VAL A 118 -4.31 -15.02 3.07
C VAL A 118 -3.63 -14.11 2.04
N VAL A 119 -2.32 -13.89 2.15
CA VAL A 119 -1.58 -13.09 1.16
C VAL A 119 -1.70 -13.71 -0.24
N ILE A 120 -1.49 -15.03 -0.38
CA ILE A 120 -1.61 -15.74 -1.66
C ILE A 120 -3.02 -15.59 -2.25
N PHE A 121 -4.06 -15.67 -1.41
CA PHE A 121 -5.45 -15.48 -1.85
C PHE A 121 -5.73 -14.06 -2.34
N ILE A 122 -5.06 -13.04 -1.77
CA ILE A 122 -5.26 -11.63 -2.14
C ILE A 122 -4.42 -11.23 -3.36
N LEU A 123 -3.32 -11.93 -3.65
CA LEU A 123 -2.41 -11.59 -4.76
C LEU A 123 -3.11 -11.33 -6.11
N PRO A 124 -4.06 -12.16 -6.59
CA PRO A 124 -4.74 -11.90 -7.86
C PRO A 124 -5.59 -10.62 -7.83
N LEU A 125 -6.19 -10.31 -6.68
CA LEU A 125 -7.01 -9.11 -6.50
C LEU A 125 -6.15 -7.85 -6.54
N LEU A 126 -4.91 -7.92 -6.03
CA LEU A 126 -4.00 -6.78 -6.04
C LEU A 126 -3.69 -6.27 -7.45
N GLY A 127 -3.70 -7.13 -8.47
CA GLY A 127 -3.44 -6.68 -9.84
C GLY A 127 -4.43 -5.63 -10.33
N GLY A 128 -5.74 -5.90 -10.17
CA GLY A 128 -6.78 -4.93 -10.50
C GLY A 128 -6.75 -3.69 -9.60
N VAL A 129 -6.31 -3.84 -8.34
CA VAL A 129 -6.12 -2.69 -7.45
C VAL A 129 -4.98 -1.80 -7.93
N PHE A 130 -3.84 -2.36 -8.32
CA PHE A 130 -2.72 -1.59 -8.87
C PHE A 130 -3.08 -0.85 -10.15
N GLU A 131 -3.76 -1.51 -11.08
CA GLU A 131 -4.21 -0.89 -12.32
C GLU A 131 -5.10 0.34 -12.04
N ASN A 132 -6.06 0.21 -11.12
CA ASN A 132 -6.91 1.31 -10.69
C ASN A 132 -6.11 2.45 -10.02
N ILE A 133 -5.16 2.13 -9.13
CA ILE A 133 -4.31 3.12 -8.47
C ILE A 133 -3.50 3.91 -9.50
N PHE A 134 -2.84 3.22 -10.43
CA PHE A 134 -1.96 3.88 -11.39
C PHE A 134 -2.74 4.68 -12.44
N SER A 135 -3.90 4.20 -12.88
CA SER A 135 -4.79 4.97 -13.77
C SER A 135 -5.28 6.25 -13.10
N ARG A 136 -5.68 6.14 -11.82
CA ARG A 136 -6.12 7.28 -11.02
C ARG A 136 -4.99 8.27 -10.74
N MET A 137 -3.78 7.78 -10.45
CA MET A 137 -2.58 8.60 -10.24
C MET A 137 -2.35 9.57 -11.40
N ILE A 138 -2.43 9.11 -12.65
CA ILE A 138 -2.24 9.98 -13.82
C ILE A 138 -3.30 11.09 -13.87
N THR A 139 -4.57 10.73 -13.63
CA THR A 139 -5.67 11.70 -13.61
C THR A 139 -5.48 12.73 -12.48
N ASP A 140 -5.08 12.27 -11.31
CA ASP A 140 -4.86 13.12 -10.14
C ASP A 140 -3.65 14.05 -10.33
N MET A 141 -2.60 13.61 -11.03
CA MET A 141 -1.48 14.48 -11.43
C MET A 141 -1.96 15.61 -12.34
N PHE A 142 -2.79 15.31 -13.36
CA PHE A 142 -3.35 16.36 -14.22
C PHE A 142 -4.27 17.32 -13.48
N ASN A 143 -5.08 16.81 -12.55
CA ASN A 143 -5.95 17.63 -11.71
C ASN A 143 -5.15 18.56 -10.80
N LEU A 144 -4.08 18.05 -10.18
CA LEU A 144 -3.17 18.87 -9.37
C LEU A 144 -2.48 19.95 -10.20
N MET A 145 -1.98 19.62 -11.40
CA MET A 145 -1.32 20.61 -12.26
C MET A 145 -2.23 21.78 -12.64
N ARG A 146 -3.55 21.55 -12.71
CA ARG A 146 -4.54 22.61 -12.99
C ARG A 146 -4.89 23.49 -11.79
N THR A 147 -4.52 23.09 -10.57
CA THR A 147 -4.77 23.90 -9.36
C THR A 147 -3.64 24.86 -9.03
N PHE A 148 -2.50 24.77 -9.73
CA PHE A 148 -1.41 25.75 -9.69
C PHE A 148 -1.79 27.00 -10.49
#